data_AF-A0A7R6PX60-F1
#
_entry.id   AF-A0A7R6PX60-F1
#
_cell.length_a   1.000
_cell.length_b   1.000
_cell.length_c   1.000
_cell.angle_alpha   90.00
_cell.angle_beta   90.00
_cell.angle_gamma   90.00
#
_symmetry.space_group_name_H-M   'P 1'
#
loop_
_entity.id
_entity.type
_entity.pdbx_description
1 polymer ?
#
loop_
_entity_poly.entity_id
_entity_poly.type
_entity_poly.pdbx_seq_one_letter_code
_entity_poly.pdbx_strand_id
1 'polypeptide(L)'
;MKVLLSIKPEYVEKILDGSKRFEFRKTDFKRDNIKTIVIYSTMPVGKVVAEFQIADVMSHSPDDLWEKTKDFSGISEEFFRSYFEGKEKAVAFEVGDLKIYDRPMNLCELGENIKAPQSYRYLQ
;
A
#
# COMPACT_ATOMS: atom_id res chain seq x y z
N MET A 1 -4.18 -13.76 5.91
CA MET A 1 -5.21 -12.75 6.23
C MET A 1 -5.06 -11.56 5.30
N LYS A 2 -6.14 -10.80 5.05
CA LYS A 2 -6.09 -9.61 4.18
C LYS A 2 -6.15 -8.32 5.00
N VAL A 3 -5.57 -7.25 4.48
CA VAL A 3 -5.71 -5.91 5.03
C VAL A 3 -6.17 -4.95 3.95
N LEU A 4 -7.03 -4.00 4.30
CA LEU A 4 -7.44 -2.90 3.45
C LEU A 4 -6.53 -1.70 3.67
N LEU A 5 -6.01 -1.12 2.59
CA LEU A 5 -5.26 0.13 2.58
C LEU A 5 -5.97 1.18 1.73
N SER A 6 -5.93 2.43 2.19
CA SER A 6 -6.29 3.58 1.37
C SER A 6 -5.04 4.13 0.69
N ILE A 7 -5.09 4.27 -0.63
CA ILE A 7 -3.99 4.75 -1.47
C ILE A 7 -4.54 5.81 -2.45
N LYS A 8 -3.78 6.88 -2.69
CA LYS A 8 -4.18 7.92 -3.65
C LYS A 8 -4.20 7.36 -5.08
N PRO A 9 -5.15 7.79 -5.94
CA PRO A 9 -5.27 7.29 -7.32
C PRO A 9 -3.95 7.32 -8.11
N GLU A 10 -3.18 8.40 -7.99
CA GLU A 10 -1.88 8.57 -8.67
C GLU A 10 -0.84 7.49 -8.32
N TYR A 11 -0.90 6.90 -7.11
CA TYR A 11 0.00 5.82 -6.70
C TYR A 11 -0.59 4.45 -6.99
N VAL A 12 -1.92 4.33 -6.97
CA VAL A 12 -2.61 3.13 -7.43
C VAL A 12 -2.25 2.86 -8.88
N GLU A 13 -2.39 3.85 -9.77
CA GLU A 13 -2.07 3.69 -11.19
C GLU A 13 -0.66 3.14 -11.42
N LYS A 14 0.33 3.68 -10.68
CA LYS A 14 1.72 3.21 -10.74
C LYS A 14 1.92 1.77 -10.22
N ILE A 15 1.11 1.34 -9.25
CA ILE A 15 1.13 -0.05 -8.81
C ILE A 15 0.55 -0.93 -9.92
N LEU A 16 -0.55 -0.49 -10.54
CA LEU A 16 -1.23 -1.24 -11.60
C LEU A 16 -0.41 -1.38 -12.88
N ASP A 17 0.38 -0.36 -13.24
CA ASP A 17 1.29 -0.40 -14.40
C ASP A 17 2.66 -1.03 -14.10
N GLY A 18 2.95 -1.33 -12.83
CA GLY A 18 4.18 -1.97 -12.37
C GLY A 18 5.39 -1.04 -12.19
N SER A 19 5.24 0.27 -12.39
CA SER A 19 6.29 1.27 -12.12
C SER A 19 6.52 1.52 -10.63
N LYS A 20 5.54 1.18 -9.78
CA LYS A 20 5.65 1.18 -8.31
C LYS A 20 5.53 -0.23 -7.78
N ARG A 21 6.64 -0.76 -7.24
CA ARG A 21 6.71 -2.11 -6.65
C ARG A 21 6.70 -2.13 -5.13
N PHE A 22 6.70 -0.95 -4.49
CA PHE A 22 6.73 -0.84 -3.03
C PHE A 22 5.63 0.09 -2.52
N GLU A 23 4.81 -0.39 -1.59
CA GLU A 23 3.90 0.44 -0.80
C GLU A 23 4.56 0.82 0.53
N PHE A 24 4.77 2.12 0.73
CA PHE A 24 5.51 2.63 1.88
C PHE A 24 4.58 3.02 3.03
N ARG A 25 4.92 2.62 4.25
CA ARG A 25 4.18 2.96 5.47
C ARG A 25 5.10 3.32 6.64
N LYS A 26 4.60 4.16 7.54
CA LYS A 26 5.32 4.58 8.77
C LYS A 26 5.38 3.49 9.84
N THR A 27 4.47 2.53 9.80
CA THR A 27 4.38 1.43 10.75
C THR A 27 3.92 0.18 10.04
N ASP A 28 4.38 -0.97 10.53
CA ASP A 28 3.96 -2.29 10.05
C ASP A 28 2.55 -2.66 10.56
N PHE A 29 2.05 -3.80 10.11
CA PHE A 29 0.86 -4.44 10.65
C PHE A 29 1.17 -5.04 12.02
N LYS A 30 0.16 -5.03 12.92
CA LYS A 30 0.30 -5.65 14.26
C LYS A 30 0.22 -7.18 14.26
N ARG A 31 -0.04 -7.80 13.12
CA ARG A 31 -0.22 -9.25 12.99
C ARG A 31 0.72 -9.76 11.89
N ASP A 32 1.38 -10.87 12.13
CA ASP A 32 2.44 -11.37 11.24
C ASP A 32 1.92 -12.22 10.07
N ASN A 33 0.60 -12.53 10.04
CA ASN A 33 0.00 -13.42 9.05
C ASN A 33 -0.76 -12.68 7.92
N ILE A 34 -0.40 -11.42 7.66
CA ILE A 34 -0.93 -10.66 6.53
C ILE A 34 -0.26 -11.15 5.26
N LYS A 35 -1.07 -11.60 4.31
CA LYS A 35 -0.59 -12.11 3.02
C LYS A 35 -0.98 -11.23 1.86
N THR A 36 -2.03 -10.42 2.02
CA THR A 36 -2.65 -9.68 0.92
C THR A 36 -3.04 -8.29 1.38
N ILE A 37 -2.71 -7.31 0.54
CA ILE A 37 -3.18 -5.94 0.65
C ILE A 37 -4.29 -5.74 -0.38
N VAL A 38 -5.46 -5.32 0.09
CA VAL A 38 -6.60 -4.88 -0.72
C VAL A 38 -6.52 -3.37 -0.85
N ILE A 39 -6.53 -2.88 -2.09
CA ILE A 39 -6.33 -1.46 -2.41
C ILE A 39 -7.68 -0.77 -2.56
N TYR A 40 -7.97 0.16 -1.65
CA TYR A 40 -8.97 1.20 -1.85
C TYR A 40 -8.31 2.45 -2.43
N SER A 41 -8.67 2.79 -3.66
CA SER A 41 -8.30 4.04 -4.30
C SER A 41 -9.17 5.17 -3.75
N THR A 42 -8.56 6.19 -3.16
CA THR A 42 -9.28 7.32 -2.56
C THR A 42 -9.99 8.17 -3.62
N MET A 43 -10.66 9.25 -3.21
CA MET A 43 -11.28 10.18 -4.15
C MET A 43 -10.22 10.75 -5.13
N PRO A 44 -10.60 11.00 -6.40
CA PRO A 44 -11.96 10.91 -6.95
C PRO A 44 -12.47 9.51 -7.31
N VAL A 45 -11.63 8.46 -7.27
CA VAL A 45 -12.05 7.10 -7.64
C VAL A 45 -13.03 6.52 -6.62
N GLY A 46 -12.64 6.50 -5.34
CA GLY A 46 -13.52 6.07 -4.25
C GLY A 46 -13.97 4.61 -4.32
N LYS A 47 -13.10 3.71 -4.80
CA LYS A 47 -13.41 2.28 -5.01
C LYS A 47 -12.27 1.38 -4.58
N VAL A 48 -12.62 0.13 -4.29
CA VAL A 48 -11.69 -0.98 -4.16
C VAL A 48 -11.39 -1.51 -5.56
N VAL A 49 -10.13 -1.43 -5.99
CA VAL A 49 -9.75 -1.59 -7.41
C VAL A 49 -8.86 -2.79 -7.68
N ALA A 50 -8.09 -3.23 -6.70
CA ALA A 50 -7.14 -4.31 -6.84
C ALA A 50 -6.77 -4.91 -5.48
N GLU A 51 -6.07 -6.02 -5.51
CA GLU A 51 -5.33 -6.56 -4.36
C GLU A 51 -4.00 -7.15 -4.83
N PHE A 52 -3.00 -7.17 -3.95
CA PHE A 52 -1.74 -7.87 -4.23
C PHE A 52 -1.29 -8.72 -3.06
N GLN A 53 -0.59 -9.82 -3.37
CA GLN A 53 0.15 -10.58 -2.37
C GLN A 53 1.44 -9.87 -1.99
N ILE A 54 1.76 -9.84 -0.70
CA ILE A 54 3.00 -9.25 -0.22
C ILE A 54 4.14 -10.22 -0.57
N ALA A 55 5.07 -9.80 -1.43
CA ALA A 55 6.23 -10.61 -1.81
C ALA A 55 7.29 -10.60 -0.70
N ASP A 56 7.57 -9.41 -0.16
CA ASP A 56 8.52 -9.20 0.94
C ASP A 56 8.10 -7.99 1.80
N VAL A 57 8.60 -7.95 3.03
CA VAL A 57 8.43 -6.83 3.97
C VAL A 57 9.79 -6.36 4.46
N MET A 58 10.15 -5.13 4.10
CA MET A 58 11.38 -4.49 4.56
C MET A 58 11.08 -3.45 5.63
N SER A 59 11.82 -3.49 6.74
CA SER A 59 11.78 -2.45 7.78
C SER A 59 13.19 -1.98 8.13
N HIS A 60 13.51 -0.75 7.73
CA HIS A 60 14.83 -0.15 7.89
C HIS A 60 14.71 1.34 8.24
N SER A 61 15.86 2.03 8.38
CA SER A 61 15.88 3.49 8.38
C SER A 61 15.34 4.02 7.04
N PRO A 62 14.79 5.24 6.97
CA PRO A 62 14.34 5.82 5.70
C PRO A 62 15.43 5.84 4.63
N ASP A 63 16.67 6.20 4.99
CA ASP A 63 17.78 6.26 4.04
C ASP A 63 18.14 4.89 3.47
N ASP A 64 18.28 3.87 4.33
CA ASP A 64 18.57 2.50 3.89
C ASP A 64 17.44 1.92 3.04
N LEU A 65 16.19 2.20 3.43
CA LEU A 65 15.02 1.72 2.70
C LEU A 65 14.93 2.39 1.33
N TRP A 66 15.23 3.69 1.24
CA TRP A 66 15.26 4.40 -0.03
C TRP A 66 16.28 3.79 -0.98
N GLU A 67 17.51 3.59 -0.53
CA GLU A 67 18.56 3.00 -1.39
C GLU A 67 18.21 1.62 -1.92
N LYS A 68 17.47 0.82 -1.14
CA LYS A 68 16.99 -0.50 -1.55
C LYS A 68 15.81 -0.46 -2.53
N THR A 69 15.04 0.63 -2.57
CA THR A 69 13.72 0.65 -3.23
C THR A 69 13.57 1.75 -4.29
N LYS A 70 14.50 2.71 -4.38
CA LYS A 70 14.39 3.92 -5.20
C LYS A 70 14.05 3.66 -6.67
N ASP A 71 14.65 2.63 -7.27
CA ASP A 71 14.49 2.28 -8.69
C ASP A 71 13.06 1.88 -9.06
N PHE A 72 12.26 1.40 -8.10
CA PHE A 72 10.86 0.99 -8.28
C PHE A 72 9.93 1.61 -7.23
N SER A 73 10.31 2.75 -6.66
CA SER A 73 9.57 3.42 -5.59
C SER A 73 8.26 4.05 -6.07
N GLY A 74 8.16 4.39 -7.36
CA GLY A 74 7.02 5.08 -7.95
C GLY A 74 6.75 6.48 -7.40
N ILE A 75 7.69 7.05 -6.64
CA ILE A 75 7.60 8.39 -6.02
C ILE A 75 8.95 9.09 -6.13
N SER A 76 8.97 10.40 -5.98
CA SER A 76 10.24 11.13 -5.95
C SER A 76 10.93 10.97 -4.60
N GLU A 77 12.24 11.17 -4.57
CA GLU A 77 13.04 11.13 -3.35
C GLU A 77 12.57 12.22 -2.37
N GLU A 78 12.26 13.42 -2.85
CA GLU A 78 11.80 14.54 -2.03
C GLU A 78 10.48 14.19 -1.35
N PHE A 79 9.56 13.55 -2.07
CA PHE A 79 8.29 13.09 -1.48
C PHE A 79 8.55 12.01 -0.43
N PHE A 80 9.42 11.03 -0.71
CA PHE A 80 9.77 9.98 0.24
C PHE A 80 10.37 10.57 1.53
N ARG A 81 11.38 11.44 1.39
CA ARG A 81 12.06 12.09 2.52
C ARG A 81 11.11 12.94 3.35
N SER A 82 10.26 13.74 2.69
CA SER A 82 9.23 14.52 3.39
C SER A 82 8.22 13.62 4.11
N TYR A 83 7.79 12.53 3.48
CA TYR A 83 6.84 11.61 4.09
C TYR A 83 7.40 10.95 5.36
N PHE A 84 8.69 10.62 5.38
CA PHE A 84 9.39 9.98 6.50
C PHE A 84 10.19 10.94 7.39
N GLU A 85 9.99 12.25 7.27
CA GLU A 85 10.69 13.23 8.09
C GLU A 85 10.50 12.95 9.60
N GLY A 86 11.61 12.96 10.34
CA GLY A 86 11.63 12.66 11.78
C GLY A 86 11.29 11.22 12.15
N LYS A 87 11.33 10.27 11.21
CA LYS A 87 11.14 8.84 11.47
C LYS A 87 12.47 8.09 11.47
N GLU A 88 12.68 7.29 12.50
CA GLU A 88 13.83 6.37 12.58
C GLU A 88 13.61 5.08 11.79
N LYS A 89 12.34 4.77 11.47
CA LYS A 89 11.96 3.56 10.75
C LYS A 89 10.92 3.84 9.67
N ALA A 90 11.04 3.11 8.58
CA ALA A 90 10.10 3.05 7.47
C ALA A 90 9.83 1.58 7.12
N VAL A 91 8.65 1.30 6.56
CA VAL A 91 8.25 -0.03 6.11
C VAL A 91 7.92 0.03 4.63
N ALA A 92 8.38 -0.96 3.87
CA ALA A 92 7.98 -1.18 2.48
C ALA A 92 7.36 -2.58 2.34
N PHE A 93 6.16 -2.63 1.75
CA PHE A 93 5.53 -3.87 1.30
C PHE A 93 5.81 -4.04 -0.19
N GLU A 94 6.54 -5.07 -0.56
CA GLU A 94 6.80 -5.38 -1.96
C GLU A 94 5.54 -5.98 -2.62
N VAL A 95 5.20 -5.45 -3.79
CA VAL A 95 4.08 -5.90 -4.61
C VAL A 95 4.48 -7.21 -5.29
N GLY A 96 3.90 -8.32 -4.82
CA GLY A 96 3.97 -9.62 -5.48
C GLY A 96 2.83 -9.80 -6.49
N ASP A 97 2.14 -10.93 -6.42
CA ASP A 97 1.04 -11.27 -7.32
C ASP A 97 -0.08 -10.22 -7.24
N LEU A 98 -0.19 -9.38 -8.28
CA LEU A 98 -1.18 -8.33 -8.40
C LEU A 98 -2.42 -8.85 -9.14
N LYS A 99 -3.59 -8.63 -8.52
CA LYS A 99 -4.91 -8.90 -9.10
C LYS A 99 -5.69 -7.60 -9.23
N ILE A 100 -5.89 -7.16 -10.46
CA ILE A 100 -6.75 -6.02 -10.79
C ILE A 100 -8.20 -6.53 -10.90
N TYR A 101 -9.16 -5.80 -10.34
CA TYR A 101 -10.57 -6.18 -10.44
C TYR A 101 -11.19 -5.65 -11.72
N ASP A 102 -11.83 -6.52 -12.50
CA ASP A 102 -12.57 -6.14 -13.72
C ASP A 102 -13.66 -5.11 -13.41
N ARG A 103 -14.27 -5.22 -12.22
CA ARG A 103 -15.24 -4.26 -11.70
C ARG A 103 -14.74 -3.70 -10.36
N PRO A 104 -14.41 -2.41 -10.28
CA PRO A 104 -14.14 -1.75 -9.01
C PRO A 104 -15.35 -1.85 -8.06
N MET A 105 -15.09 -2.20 -6.80
CA MET A 105 -16.12 -2.44 -5.79
C MET A 105 -16.25 -1.24 -4.84
N ASN A 106 -17.44 -1.02 -4.30
CA ASN A 106 -17.63 -0.13 -3.16
C ASN A 106 -17.06 -0.77 -1.89
N LEU A 107 -16.73 0.06 -0.89
CA LEU A 107 -16.27 -0.43 0.41
C LEU A 107 -17.32 -1.30 1.13
N CYS A 108 -18.61 -1.01 0.95
CA CYS A 108 -19.69 -1.79 1.54
C CYS A 108 -19.77 -3.22 0.96
N GLU A 109 -19.25 -3.45 -0.24
CA GLU A 109 -19.19 -4.80 -0.84
C GLU A 109 -18.13 -5.69 -0.17
N LEU A 110 -17.20 -5.11 0.61
CA LEU A 110 -16.25 -5.89 1.40
C LEU A 110 -16.85 -6.39 2.73
N GLY A 111 -18.01 -5.89 3.16
CA GLY A 111 -18.64 -6.22 4.43
C GLY A 111 -19.23 -5.02 5.18
N GLU A 112 -19.92 -5.32 6.28
CA GLU A 112 -20.63 -4.32 7.08
C GLU A 112 -19.69 -3.34 7.78
N ASN A 113 -20.11 -2.07 7.86
CA ASN A 113 -19.38 -1.00 8.54
C ASN A 113 -17.93 -0.81 8.07
N ILE A 114 -17.60 -1.23 6.85
CA ILE A 114 -16.28 -0.98 6.24
C ILE A 114 -16.22 0.45 5.72
N LYS A 115 -15.20 1.17 6.22
CA LYS A 115 -14.88 2.55 5.85
C LYS A 115 -13.42 2.61 5.43
N ALA A 116 -13.07 3.59 4.60
CA ALA A 116 -11.70 3.84 4.17
C ALA A 116 -10.80 4.04 5.41
N PRO A 117 -9.77 3.21 5.62
CA PRO A 117 -8.90 3.35 6.78
C PRO A 117 -7.91 4.50 6.59
N GLN A 118 -7.57 5.20 7.69
CA GLN A 118 -6.48 6.17 7.69
C GLN A 118 -5.10 5.48 7.64
N SER A 119 -4.94 4.38 8.38
CA SER A 119 -3.73 3.55 8.34
C SER A 119 -3.99 2.26 7.56
N TYR A 120 -4.70 1.32 8.18
CA TYR A 120 -5.11 0.05 7.57
C TYR A 120 -6.31 -0.53 8.32
N ARG A 121 -7.00 -1.52 7.74
CA ARG A 121 -8.06 -2.30 8.41
C ARG A 121 -7.94 -3.77 8.07
N TYR A 122 -7.93 -4.65 9.08
CA TYR A 122 -7.98 -6.09 8.84
C TYR A 122 -9.33 -6.48 8.22
N LEU A 123 -9.27 -7.34 7.22
CA LEU A 123 -10.43 -7.99 6.62
C LEU A 123 -10.41 -9.46 7.06
N GLN A 124 -11.53 -9.94 7.58
CA GLN A 124 -11.73 -11.35 7.94
C GLN A 124 -12.02 -12.17 6.71
#